data_AF-A0A7S3BI73-F1
#
_entry.id   AF-A0A7S3BI73-F1
#
_cell.length_a   1.000
_cell.length_b   1.000
_cell.length_c   1.000
_cell.angle_alpha   90.00
_cell.angle_beta   90.00
_cell.angle_gamma   90.00
#
_symmetry.space_group_name_H-M   'P 1'
#
loop_
_entity.id
_entity.type
_entity.pdbx_description
1 polymer ?
#
loop_
_entity_poly.entity_id
_entity_poly.type
_entity_poly.pdbx_seq_one_letter_code
_entity_poly.pdbx_strand_id
1 'polypeptide(L)'
;VGDTVRVLSPAPPASAIETVASPSRATSPAPKSPAPSASAATTEAPPPLHMPASPAASASSGSAAGQRALLEASGTLHEHHVTYAHDAASDLHRQVAGLGSEAPKVETKCDELEALALKCEDDAEDIEKRMERAEAFQENLATRAKVLQRLLAVAPVPLSAAEKAWDAELDRMQGDVGALSGKLNLLTERVASLTGGDSAGAARGEAGGDARSSDALARRLRTLPGLPL
;
A
#
# COMPACT_ATOMS: atom_id res chain seq x y z
N VAL A 1 59.52 54.95 7.06
CA VAL A 1 59.31 53.93 6.00
C VAL A 1 58.51 52.81 6.66
N GLY A 2 57.19 52.86 6.48
CA GLY A 2 56.24 51.96 7.13
C GLY A 2 55.49 51.18 6.06
N ASP A 3 55.51 49.85 6.18
CA ASP A 3 54.75 48.95 5.32
C ASP A 3 53.58 48.36 6.12
N THR A 4 52.40 48.86 5.81
CA THR A 4 51.12 48.30 6.22
C THR A 4 50.72 47.22 5.22
N VAL A 5 50.81 45.95 5.62
CA VAL A 5 50.28 44.82 4.85
C VAL A 5 48.76 44.80 5.03
N ARG A 6 48.03 45.17 3.96
CA ARG A 6 46.58 45.01 3.84
C ARG A 6 46.24 43.52 3.66
N VAL A 7 45.62 42.92 4.67
CA VAL A 7 44.96 41.61 4.55
C VAL A 7 43.56 41.86 3.96
N LEU A 8 43.37 41.44 2.71
CA LEU A 8 42.05 41.39 2.08
C LEU A 8 41.29 40.17 2.61
N SER A 9 40.27 40.44 3.43
CA SER A 9 39.26 39.47 3.86
C SER A 9 38.28 39.22 2.71
N PRO A 10 38.03 37.98 2.26
CA PRO A 10 36.88 37.70 1.41
C PRO A 10 35.61 37.67 2.26
N ALA A 11 34.62 38.47 1.84
CA ALA A 11 33.28 38.50 2.41
C ALA A 11 32.54 37.16 2.15
N PRO A 12 31.74 36.66 3.10
CA PRO A 12 30.84 35.56 2.82
C PRO A 12 29.67 36.05 1.93
N PRO A 13 29.24 35.30 0.90
CA PRO A 13 27.99 35.60 0.23
C PRO A 13 26.83 35.38 1.21
N ALA A 14 26.00 36.42 1.36
CA ALA A 14 24.74 36.37 2.06
C ALA A 14 23.92 35.20 1.51
N SER A 15 23.77 34.15 2.33
CA SER A 15 22.85 33.06 2.05
C SER A 15 21.44 33.62 2.20
N ALA A 16 20.80 33.88 1.06
CA ALA A 16 19.37 34.08 1.01
C ALA A 16 18.71 32.81 1.55
N ILE A 17 18.11 32.92 2.73
CA ILE A 17 17.19 31.92 3.25
C ILE A 17 15.92 32.07 2.41
N GLU A 18 15.89 31.42 1.25
CA GLU A 18 14.63 31.10 0.61
C GLU A 18 13.95 30.05 1.48
N THR A 19 13.01 30.54 2.29
CA THR A 19 11.94 29.75 2.90
C THR A 19 11.17 29.08 1.76
N VAL A 20 11.62 27.91 1.34
CA VAL A 20 10.86 27.05 0.45
C VAL A 20 9.68 26.54 1.26
N ALA A 21 8.54 27.18 1.03
CA ALA A 21 7.25 26.74 1.53
C ALA A 21 7.05 25.27 1.16
N SER A 22 6.72 24.48 2.19
CA SER A 22 6.37 23.07 2.10
C SER A 22 5.44 22.80 0.92
N PRO A 23 5.74 21.84 0.03
CA PRO A 23 4.70 21.32 -0.86
C PRO A 23 3.67 20.63 0.03
N SER A 24 2.49 21.24 0.10
CA SER A 24 1.29 20.63 0.67
C SER A 24 1.16 19.22 0.14
N ARG A 25 1.23 18.29 1.09
CA ARG A 25 0.89 16.87 1.01
C ARG A 25 -0.29 16.67 0.05
N ALA A 26 0.00 16.35 -1.20
CA ALA A 26 -0.99 15.80 -2.10
C ALA A 26 -1.39 14.45 -1.50
N THR A 27 -2.55 14.41 -0.87
CA THR A 27 -3.26 13.18 -0.57
C THR A 27 -3.39 12.40 -1.86
N SER A 28 -2.55 11.38 -2.04
CA SER A 28 -2.75 10.35 -3.05
C SER A 28 -4.21 9.88 -2.97
N PRO A 29 -5.01 9.99 -4.04
CA PRO A 29 -6.23 9.22 -4.08
C PRO A 29 -5.81 7.75 -4.05
N ALA A 30 -6.28 7.04 -3.03
CA ALA A 30 -6.16 5.59 -2.95
C ALA A 30 -6.51 4.97 -4.31
N PRO A 31 -5.81 3.92 -4.75
CA PRO A 31 -6.24 3.18 -5.93
C PRO A 31 -7.66 2.68 -5.62
N LYS A 32 -8.67 3.31 -6.22
CA LYS A 32 -9.97 2.69 -6.36
C LYS A 32 -9.68 1.42 -7.13
N SER A 33 -9.63 0.29 -6.41
CA SER A 33 -9.67 -1.03 -7.01
C SER A 33 -10.73 -0.95 -8.12
N PRO A 34 -10.42 -1.34 -9.36
CA PRO A 34 -11.48 -1.56 -10.30
C PRO A 34 -12.37 -2.60 -9.62
N ALA A 35 -13.55 -2.16 -9.19
CA ALA A 35 -14.64 -3.09 -8.91
C ALA A 35 -14.65 -4.04 -10.11
N PRO A 36 -14.72 -5.36 -9.92
CA PRO A 36 -14.92 -6.23 -11.05
C PRO A 36 -16.15 -5.65 -11.75
N SER A 37 -15.96 -5.25 -13.01
CA SER A 37 -17.09 -4.98 -13.89
C SER A 37 -17.85 -6.29 -13.94
N ALA A 38 -18.76 -6.46 -12.99
CA ALA A 38 -19.86 -7.37 -13.05
C ALA A 38 -20.80 -6.82 -14.11
N SER A 39 -20.29 -6.71 -15.34
CA SER A 39 -21.07 -7.10 -16.49
C SER A 39 -21.14 -8.62 -16.37
N ALA A 40 -21.95 -9.08 -15.41
CA ALA A 40 -22.68 -10.29 -15.61
C ALA A 40 -23.42 -10.02 -16.92
N ALA A 41 -22.80 -10.45 -18.03
CA ALA A 41 -23.56 -10.99 -19.11
C ALA A 41 -24.44 -12.04 -18.44
N THR A 42 -25.62 -11.61 -17.99
CA THR A 42 -26.78 -12.45 -17.97
C THR A 42 -26.84 -12.94 -19.41
N THR A 43 -26.17 -14.06 -19.67
CA THR A 43 -26.57 -14.97 -20.73
C THR A 43 -27.99 -15.30 -20.34
N GLU A 44 -28.91 -14.44 -20.78
CA GLU A 44 -30.32 -14.70 -20.76
C GLU A 44 -30.42 -16.05 -21.44
N ALA A 45 -30.77 -17.07 -20.66
CA ALA A 45 -30.96 -18.40 -21.18
C ALA A 45 -31.88 -18.23 -22.40
N PRO A 46 -31.56 -18.85 -23.55
CA PRO A 46 -32.35 -18.65 -24.76
C PRO A 46 -33.81 -18.81 -24.40
N PRO A 47 -34.70 -17.89 -24.83
CA PRO A 47 -36.10 -17.93 -24.47
C PRO A 47 -36.61 -19.34 -24.71
N PRO A 48 -37.38 -19.92 -23.76
CA PRO A 48 -37.78 -21.31 -23.84
C PRO A 48 -38.40 -21.54 -25.22
N LEU A 49 -37.77 -22.42 -25.99
CA LEU A 49 -38.26 -22.80 -27.32
C LEU A 49 -39.71 -23.20 -27.13
N HIS A 50 -40.61 -22.35 -27.60
CA HIS A 50 -42.03 -22.60 -27.57
C HIS A 50 -42.29 -23.66 -28.63
N MET A 51 -42.04 -24.91 -28.25
CA MET A 51 -42.30 -26.06 -29.10
C MET A 51 -43.78 -25.96 -29.50
N PRO A 52 -44.11 -26.07 -30.80
CA PRO A 52 -45.50 -26.09 -31.21
C PRO A 52 -46.20 -27.18 -30.39
N ALA A 53 -47.32 -26.82 -29.76
CA ALA A 53 -48.09 -27.76 -28.95
C ALA A 53 -48.33 -29.01 -29.79
N SER A 54 -47.84 -30.16 -29.31
CA SER A 54 -48.01 -31.43 -30.00
C SER A 54 -49.49 -31.59 -30.34
N PRO A 55 -49.88 -31.73 -31.62
CA PRO A 55 -51.26 -32.05 -31.93
C PRO A 55 -51.55 -33.37 -31.22
N ALA A 56 -52.55 -33.32 -30.35
CA ALA A 56 -52.95 -34.41 -29.46
C ALA A 56 -52.84 -35.77 -30.16
N ALA A 57 -51.99 -36.65 -29.62
CA ALA A 57 -51.93 -38.13 -29.60
C ALA A 57 -52.65 -39.01 -30.67
N SER A 58 -53.17 -38.48 -31.77
CA SER A 58 -54.14 -39.16 -32.63
C SER A 58 -53.83 -39.08 -34.13
N ALA A 59 -52.75 -38.42 -34.55
CA ALA A 59 -52.29 -38.44 -35.93
C ALA A 59 -51.08 -39.38 -36.08
N SER A 60 -51.32 -40.59 -36.61
CA SER A 60 -50.24 -41.49 -37.07
C SER A 60 -49.34 -40.77 -38.08
N SER A 61 -48.03 -41.00 -38.02
CA SER A 61 -47.03 -40.46 -38.96
C SER A 61 -47.36 -40.76 -40.44
N GLY A 62 -48.16 -41.81 -40.71
CA GLY A 62 -48.64 -42.15 -42.05
C GLY A 62 -49.93 -41.44 -42.49
N SER A 63 -50.56 -40.64 -41.63
CA SER A 63 -51.77 -39.88 -41.96
C SER A 63 -51.41 -38.55 -42.61
N ALA A 64 -52.21 -38.13 -43.61
CA ALA A 64 -52.06 -36.83 -44.26
C ALA A 64 -52.10 -35.65 -43.27
N ALA A 65 -52.82 -35.79 -42.14
CA ALA A 65 -52.83 -34.79 -41.06
C ALA A 65 -51.51 -34.77 -40.27
N GLY A 66 -50.90 -35.92 -40.03
CA GLY A 66 -49.60 -36.04 -39.35
C GLY A 66 -48.44 -35.50 -40.20
N GLN A 67 -48.45 -35.77 -41.50
CA GLN A 67 -47.45 -35.22 -42.44
C GLN A 67 -47.54 -33.69 -42.53
N ARG A 68 -48.75 -33.11 -42.53
CA ARG A 68 -48.93 -31.65 -42.49
C ARG A 68 -48.40 -31.03 -41.20
N ALA A 69 -48.70 -31.65 -40.05
CA ALA A 69 -48.19 -31.18 -38.76
C ALA A 69 -46.65 -31.25 -38.68
N LEU A 70 -46.03 -32.28 -39.25
CA LEU A 70 -44.57 -32.38 -39.33
C LEU A 70 -43.96 -31.30 -40.23
N LEU A 71 -44.58 -31.02 -41.37
CA LEU A 71 -44.13 -29.94 -42.27
C LEU A 71 -44.25 -28.57 -41.57
N GLU A 72 -45.37 -28.31 -40.89
CA GLU A 72 -45.57 -27.09 -40.11
C GLU A 72 -44.54 -26.94 -38.99
N ALA A 73 -44.30 -28.00 -38.21
CA ALA A 73 -43.28 -28.01 -37.16
C ALA A 73 -41.85 -27.83 -37.71
N SER A 74 -41.56 -28.37 -38.89
CA SER A 74 -40.25 -28.16 -39.55
C SER A 74 -40.08 -26.72 -40.03
N GLY A 75 -41.16 -26.09 -40.51
CA GLY A 75 -41.17 -24.69 -40.91
C GLY A 75 -40.94 -23.76 -39.73
N THR A 76 -41.67 -23.94 -38.63
CA THR A 76 -41.49 -23.13 -37.41
C THR A 76 -40.11 -23.31 -36.80
N LEU A 77 -39.58 -24.55 -36.77
CA LEU A 77 -38.21 -24.79 -36.31
C LEU A 77 -37.18 -24.06 -37.18
N HIS A 78 -37.35 -24.09 -38.51
CA HIS A 78 -36.46 -23.40 -39.43
C HIS A 78 -36.50 -21.87 -39.21
N GLU A 79 -37.69 -21.30 -39.07
CA GLU A 79 -37.85 -19.87 -38.76
C GLU A 79 -37.16 -19.50 -37.46
N HIS A 80 -37.40 -20.25 -36.37
CA HIS A 80 -36.74 -20.01 -35.08
C HIS A 80 -35.23 -20.16 -35.15
N HIS A 81 -34.72 -21.12 -35.92
CA HIS A 81 -33.29 -21.30 -36.11
C HIS A 81 -32.67 -20.12 -36.86
N VAL A 82 -33.32 -19.62 -37.91
CA VAL A 82 -32.83 -18.47 -38.69
C VAL A 82 -32.86 -17.20 -37.84
N THR A 83 -33.93 -16.95 -37.09
CA THR A 83 -33.98 -15.79 -36.19
C THR A 83 -32.90 -15.86 -35.12
N TYR A 84 -32.73 -17.03 -34.49
CA TYR A 84 -31.67 -17.23 -33.51
C TYR A 84 -30.27 -17.01 -34.09
N ALA A 85 -29.99 -17.53 -35.28
CA ALA A 85 -28.71 -17.34 -35.94
C ALA A 85 -28.44 -15.86 -36.28
N HIS A 86 -29.48 -15.12 -36.69
CA HIS A 86 -29.38 -13.69 -36.95
C HIS A 86 -29.12 -12.89 -35.68
N ASP A 87 -29.88 -13.16 -34.62
CA ASP A 87 -29.76 -12.49 -33.33
C ASP A 87 -28.36 -12.74 -32.74
N ALA A 88 -27.91 -14.01 -32.72
CA ALA A 88 -26.57 -14.38 -32.24
C ALA A 88 -25.46 -13.71 -33.06
N ALA A 89 -25.59 -13.64 -34.39
CA ALA A 89 -24.62 -12.94 -35.23
C ALA A 89 -24.59 -11.43 -34.93
N SER A 90 -25.75 -10.81 -34.72
CA SER A 90 -25.84 -9.39 -34.38
C SER A 90 -25.25 -9.07 -33.01
N ASP A 91 -25.46 -9.95 -32.03
CA ASP A 91 -24.90 -9.83 -30.68
C ASP A 91 -23.39 -10.01 -30.69
N LEU A 92 -22.87 -11.00 -31.42
CA LEU A 92 -21.43 -11.17 -31.62
C LEU A 92 -20.81 -9.93 -32.28
N HIS A 93 -21.44 -9.37 -33.31
CA HIS A 93 -20.97 -8.12 -33.91
C HIS A 93 -20.97 -6.95 -32.93
N ARG A 94 -22.01 -6.81 -32.10
CA ARG A 94 -22.06 -5.78 -31.04
C ARG A 94 -20.95 -5.98 -30.02
N GLN A 95 -20.68 -7.21 -29.60
CA GLN A 95 -19.59 -7.52 -28.65
C GLN A 95 -18.22 -7.23 -29.26
N VAL A 96 -17.98 -7.63 -30.51
CA VAL A 96 -16.72 -7.34 -31.22
C VAL A 96 -16.52 -5.84 -31.39
N ALA A 97 -17.57 -5.08 -31.72
CA ALA A 97 -17.50 -3.62 -31.79
C ALA A 97 -17.23 -2.99 -30.40
N GLY A 98 -17.84 -3.53 -29.34
CA GLY A 98 -17.59 -3.14 -27.96
C GLY A 98 -16.11 -3.32 -27.58
N LEU A 99 -15.58 -4.53 -27.78
CA LEU A 99 -14.18 -4.87 -27.54
C LEU A 99 -13.24 -4.01 -28.40
N GLY A 100 -13.59 -3.76 -29.67
CA GLY A 100 -12.84 -2.87 -30.55
C GLY A 100 -12.77 -1.42 -30.07
N SER A 101 -13.76 -0.96 -29.28
CA SER A 101 -13.75 0.36 -28.65
C SER A 101 -13.04 0.41 -27.29
N GLU A 102 -12.88 -0.73 -26.62
CA GLU A 102 -12.22 -0.86 -25.32
C GLU A 102 -10.71 -1.09 -25.47
N ALA A 103 -10.30 -1.90 -26.45
CA ALA A 103 -8.90 -2.15 -26.77
C ALA A 103 -8.05 -0.87 -26.87
N PRO A 104 -8.42 0.15 -27.67
CA PRO A 104 -7.62 1.38 -27.75
C PRO A 104 -7.60 2.17 -26.43
N LYS A 105 -8.66 2.10 -25.60
CA LYS A 105 -8.68 2.77 -24.30
C LYS A 105 -7.73 2.12 -23.31
N VAL A 106 -7.55 0.80 -23.42
CA VAL A 106 -6.59 0.06 -22.60
C VAL A 106 -5.18 0.38 -23.08
N GLU A 107 -4.95 0.37 -24.39
CA GLU A 107 -3.67 0.75 -25.00
C GLU A 107 -3.21 2.15 -24.57
N THR A 108 -4.07 3.17 -24.69
CA THR A 108 -3.72 4.53 -24.24
C THR A 108 -3.42 4.61 -22.75
N LYS A 109 -4.11 3.83 -21.91
CA LYS A 109 -3.83 3.79 -20.47
C LYS A 109 -2.52 3.09 -20.16
N CYS A 110 -2.16 2.05 -20.93
CA CYS A 110 -0.86 1.40 -20.82
C CYS A 110 0.26 2.38 -21.18
N ASP A 111 0.12 3.13 -22.27
CA ASP A 111 1.09 4.16 -22.68
C ASP A 111 1.24 5.26 -21.63
N GLU A 112 0.12 5.74 -21.05
CA GLU A 112 0.12 6.73 -19.97
C GLU A 112 0.84 6.20 -18.71
N LEU A 113 0.60 4.94 -18.34
CA LEU A 113 1.25 4.31 -17.19
C LEU A 113 2.74 4.06 -17.44
N GLU A 114 3.13 3.69 -18.66
CA GLU A 114 4.53 3.53 -19.04
C GLU A 114 5.27 4.87 -18.99
N ALA A 115 4.68 5.94 -19.51
CA ALA A 115 5.25 7.29 -19.42
C ALA A 115 5.40 7.77 -17.96
N LEU A 116 4.42 7.45 -17.10
CA LEU A 116 4.53 7.75 -15.67
C LEU A 116 5.59 6.91 -14.97
N ALA A 117 5.74 5.63 -15.34
CA ALA A 117 6.76 4.75 -14.78
C ALA A 117 8.17 5.26 -15.11
N LEU A 118 8.43 5.61 -16.38
CA LEU A 118 9.70 6.21 -16.81
C LEU A 118 10.00 7.50 -16.05
N LYS A 119 9.00 8.37 -15.87
CA LYS A 119 9.17 9.59 -15.08
C LYS A 119 9.51 9.30 -13.61
N CYS A 120 8.89 8.28 -13.01
CA CYS A 120 9.22 7.88 -11.65
C CYS A 120 10.64 7.31 -11.52
N GLU A 121 11.15 6.63 -12.55
CA GLU A 121 12.54 6.17 -12.61
C GLU A 121 13.51 7.35 -12.69
N ASP A 122 13.25 8.33 -13.55
CA ASP A 122 14.04 9.57 -13.65
C ASP A 122 14.06 10.33 -12.30
N ASP A 123 12.89 10.51 -11.67
CA ASP A 123 12.77 11.17 -10.36
C ASP A 123 13.53 10.39 -9.27
N ALA A 124 13.57 9.06 -9.34
CA ALA A 124 14.31 8.22 -8.39
C ALA A 124 15.83 8.38 -8.54
N GLU A 125 16.34 8.39 -9.78
CA GLU A 125 17.75 8.67 -10.04
C GLU A 125 18.18 10.05 -9.53
N ASP A 126 17.32 11.06 -9.69
CA ASP A 126 17.59 12.41 -9.22
C ASP A 126 17.64 12.50 -7.68
N ILE A 127 16.79 11.74 -7.00
CA ILE A 127 16.83 11.62 -5.54
C ILE A 127 18.12 10.91 -5.09
N GLU A 128 18.51 9.82 -5.76
CA GLU A 128 19.75 9.09 -5.44
C GLU A 128 20.97 10.01 -5.59
N LYS A 129 21.09 10.74 -6.70
CA LYS A 129 22.15 11.75 -6.92
C LYS A 129 22.14 12.87 -5.86
N ARG A 130 20.99 13.20 -5.26
CA ARG A 130 20.90 14.17 -4.16
C ARG A 130 21.32 13.56 -2.83
N MET A 131 20.97 12.29 -2.59
CA MET A 131 21.39 11.54 -1.41
C MET A 131 22.91 11.37 -1.39
N GLU A 132 23.52 10.93 -2.49
CA GLU A 132 24.98 10.80 -2.62
C GLU A 132 25.71 12.12 -2.31
N ARG A 133 25.20 13.24 -2.84
CA ARG A 133 25.74 14.58 -2.55
C ARG A 133 25.62 14.95 -1.08
N ALA A 134 24.49 14.63 -0.45
CA ALA A 134 24.26 14.90 0.96
C ALA A 134 25.18 14.04 1.86
N GLU A 135 25.38 12.77 1.50
CA GLU A 135 26.30 11.86 2.19
C GLU A 135 27.74 12.34 2.09
N ALA A 136 28.21 12.66 0.88
CA ALA A 136 29.54 13.22 0.67
C ALA A 136 29.75 14.53 1.46
N PHE A 137 28.72 15.39 1.52
CA PHE A 137 28.75 16.60 2.33
C PHE A 137 28.81 16.29 3.84
N GLN A 138 28.05 15.30 4.32
CA GLN A 138 28.08 14.86 5.71
C GLN A 138 29.45 14.28 6.09
N GLU A 139 30.05 13.46 5.23
CA GLU A 139 31.41 12.94 5.42
C GLU A 139 32.45 14.08 5.49
N ASN A 140 32.29 15.10 4.65
CA ASN A 140 33.14 16.28 4.69
C ASN A 140 33.00 17.05 6.02
N LEU A 141 31.77 17.23 6.50
CA LEU A 141 31.53 17.85 7.81
C LEU A 141 32.09 17.00 8.95
N ALA A 142 31.93 15.68 8.91
CA ALA A 142 32.45 14.76 9.92
C ALA A 142 33.99 14.78 9.96
N THR A 143 34.65 14.80 8.81
CA THR A 143 36.11 14.93 8.73
C THR A 143 36.59 16.28 9.25
N ARG A 144 35.92 17.39 8.89
CA ARG A 144 36.22 18.72 9.43
C ARG A 144 36.03 18.79 10.95
N ALA A 145 34.96 18.23 11.47
CA ALA A 145 34.70 18.17 12.91
C ALA A 145 35.82 17.42 13.65
N LYS A 146 36.26 16.27 13.11
CA LYS A 146 37.40 15.52 13.67
C LYS A 146 38.70 16.33 13.65
N VAL A 147 38.97 17.10 12.60
CA VAL A 147 40.16 17.97 12.54
C VAL A 147 40.07 19.08 13.58
N LEU A 148 38.91 19.74 13.70
CA LEU A 148 38.70 20.78 14.72
C LEU A 148 38.85 20.22 16.14
N GLN A 149 38.32 19.02 16.40
CA GLN A 149 38.49 18.34 17.68
C GLN A 149 39.96 18.07 18.00
N ARG A 150 40.76 17.64 17.01
CA ARG A 150 42.21 17.45 17.19
C ARG A 150 42.93 18.78 17.47
N LEU A 151 42.53 19.87 16.81
CA LEU A 151 43.10 21.20 17.05
C LEU A 151 42.79 21.71 18.46
N LEU A 152 41.56 21.51 18.94
CA LEU A 152 41.18 21.82 20.32
C LEU A 152 41.99 21.01 21.33
N ALA A 153 42.34 19.76 21.02
CA ALA A 153 43.18 18.94 21.89
C ALA A 153 44.64 19.44 21.98
N VAL A 154 45.16 20.08 20.94
CA VAL A 154 46.54 20.64 20.92
C VAL A 154 46.63 21.95 21.71
N ALA A 155 45.56 22.75 21.73
CA ALA A 155 45.46 23.97 22.51
C ALA A 155 44.27 23.87 23.48
N PRO A 156 44.42 23.11 24.59
CA PRO A 156 43.32 22.87 25.51
C PRO A 156 42.90 24.18 26.16
N VAL A 157 41.81 24.74 25.69
CA VAL A 157 41.09 25.79 26.38
C VAL A 157 40.39 25.12 27.57
N PRO A 158 40.58 25.60 28.81
CA PRO A 158 39.83 25.04 29.93
C PRO A 158 38.33 25.20 29.68
N LEU A 159 37.58 24.09 29.83
CA LEU A 159 36.13 24.07 29.63
C LEU A 159 35.46 25.20 30.42
N SER A 160 34.70 26.01 29.71
CA SER A 160 33.87 27.05 30.29
C SER A 160 32.80 26.44 31.20
N ALA A 161 32.24 27.26 32.10
CA ALA A 161 31.17 26.79 32.98
C ALA A 161 29.94 26.30 32.19
N ALA A 162 29.68 26.91 31.03
CA ALA A 162 28.61 26.51 30.12
C ALA A 162 28.89 25.12 29.53
N GLU A 163 30.09 24.88 29.01
CA GLU A 163 30.46 23.57 28.42
C GLU A 163 30.38 22.44 29.47
N LYS A 164 30.82 22.67 30.70
CA LYS A 164 30.67 21.70 31.78
C LYS A 164 29.21 21.38 32.11
N ALA A 165 28.33 22.37 32.04
CA ALA A 165 26.90 22.16 32.23
C ALA A 165 26.29 21.36 31.07
N TRP A 166 26.72 21.62 29.84
CA TRP A 166 26.32 20.86 28.65
C TRP A 166 26.81 19.41 28.69
N ASP A 167 28.04 19.16 29.12
CA ASP A 167 28.59 17.80 29.29
C ASP A 167 27.76 17.00 30.31
N ALA A 168 27.42 17.61 31.45
CA ALA A 168 26.56 16.97 32.44
C ALA A 168 25.15 16.66 31.90
N GLU A 169 24.60 17.52 31.03
CA GLU A 169 23.31 17.28 30.36
C GLU A 169 23.41 16.16 29.31
N LEU A 170 24.53 16.07 28.57
CA LEU A 170 24.79 14.97 27.63
C LEU A 170 24.88 13.63 28.35
N ASP A 171 25.58 13.55 29.46
CA ASP A 171 25.68 12.35 30.29
C ASP A 171 24.28 11.93 30.80
N ARG A 172 23.47 12.90 31.20
CA ARG A 172 22.07 12.67 31.60
C ARG A 172 21.23 12.11 30.46
N MET A 173 21.28 12.75 29.28
CA MET A 173 20.55 12.28 28.09
C MET A 173 20.98 10.88 27.65
N GLN A 174 22.27 10.56 27.73
CA GLN A 174 22.76 9.20 27.45
C GLN A 174 22.19 8.18 28.45
N GLY A 175 22.13 8.53 29.73
CA GLY A 175 21.45 7.74 30.75
C GLY A 175 19.97 7.50 30.43
N ASP A 176 19.26 8.55 30.00
CA ASP A 176 17.84 8.48 29.64
C ASP A 176 17.58 7.61 28.40
N VAL A 177 18.43 7.73 27.37
CA VAL A 177 18.38 6.87 26.16
C VAL A 177 18.67 5.42 26.52
N GLY A 178 19.65 5.17 27.39
CA GLY A 178 19.92 3.85 27.95
C GLY A 178 18.71 3.27 28.68
N ALA A 179 18.06 4.06 29.54
CA ALA A 179 16.85 3.64 30.25
C ALA A 179 15.67 3.37 29.29
N LEU A 180 15.51 4.19 28.25
CA LEU A 180 14.45 4.02 27.25
C LEU A 180 14.66 2.77 26.40
N SER A 181 15.89 2.52 25.95
CA SER A 181 16.24 1.27 25.25
C SER A 181 16.03 0.04 26.11
N GLY A 182 16.38 0.10 27.40
CA GLY A 182 16.05 -0.95 28.37
C GLY A 182 14.54 -1.20 28.50
N LYS A 183 13.72 -0.13 28.58
CA LYS A 183 12.25 -0.24 28.58
C LYS A 183 11.72 -0.85 27.28
N LEU A 184 12.26 -0.46 26.13
CA LEU A 184 11.90 -1.02 24.83
C LEU A 184 12.23 -2.50 24.71
N ASN A 185 13.39 -2.93 25.24
CA ASN A 185 13.76 -4.34 25.28
C ASN A 185 12.80 -5.13 26.17
N LEU A 186 12.45 -4.62 27.36
CA LEU A 186 11.45 -5.24 28.23
C LEU A 186 10.07 -5.32 27.57
N LEU A 187 9.66 -4.28 26.84
CA LEU A 187 8.42 -4.29 26.06
C LEU A 187 8.47 -5.31 24.94
N THR A 188 9.59 -5.41 24.22
CA THR A 188 9.81 -6.39 23.16
C THR A 188 9.77 -7.82 23.71
N GLU A 189 10.44 -8.09 24.84
CA GLU A 189 10.39 -9.38 25.55
C GLU A 189 8.98 -9.70 26.06
N ARG A 190 8.25 -8.69 26.54
CA ARG A 190 6.86 -8.85 26.97
C ARG A 190 5.93 -9.15 25.79
N VAL A 191 6.11 -8.49 24.65
CA VAL A 191 5.35 -8.80 23.42
C VAL A 191 5.68 -10.21 22.96
N ALA A 192 6.96 -10.59 22.90
CA ALA A 192 7.38 -11.93 22.51
C ALA A 192 6.85 -13.04 23.45
N SER A 193 6.78 -12.78 24.76
CA SER A 193 6.21 -13.73 25.73
C SER A 193 4.69 -13.83 25.66
N LEU A 194 3.99 -12.75 25.31
CA LEU A 194 2.54 -12.77 25.07
C LEU A 194 2.20 -13.47 23.75
N THR A 195 2.94 -13.21 22.67
CA THR A 195 2.73 -13.88 21.38
C THR A 195 3.20 -15.33 21.36
N GLY A 196 4.21 -15.68 22.18
CA GLY A 196 4.66 -17.07 22.38
C GLY A 196 3.82 -17.86 23.39
N GLY A 197 3.18 -17.19 24.35
CA GLY A 197 2.36 -17.80 25.41
C GLY A 197 1.03 -18.40 24.94
N ASP A 198 0.47 -17.90 23.84
CA ASP A 198 -0.75 -18.45 23.25
C ASP A 198 -0.52 -19.82 22.57
N SER A 199 0.73 -20.21 22.32
CA SER A 199 1.05 -21.52 21.71
C SER A 199 1.27 -22.65 22.73
N ALA A 200 1.50 -22.33 24.01
CA ALA A 200 1.73 -23.34 25.07
C ALA A 200 0.50 -23.59 25.96
N GLY A 201 -0.51 -22.71 25.94
CA GLY A 201 -1.78 -22.89 26.66
C GLY A 201 -2.83 -23.74 25.90
N ALA A 202 -2.68 -23.91 24.58
CA ALA A 202 -3.65 -24.64 23.76
C ALA A 202 -3.59 -26.18 23.91
N ALA A 203 -2.59 -26.73 24.62
CA ALA A 203 -2.42 -28.18 24.80
C ALA A 203 -2.85 -28.72 26.18
N ARG A 204 -3.39 -27.89 27.07
CA ARG A 204 -3.92 -28.35 28.38
C ARG A 204 -5.15 -27.55 28.79
N GLY A 205 -6.34 -28.01 28.41
CA GLY A 205 -7.58 -27.46 28.97
C GLY A 205 -8.87 -27.69 28.18
N GLU A 206 -9.13 -28.89 27.66
CA GLU A 206 -10.52 -29.35 27.66
C GLU A 206 -10.90 -29.65 29.12
N ALA A 207 -11.56 -28.69 29.78
CA ALA A 207 -12.61 -28.90 30.77
C ALA A 207 -12.93 -27.60 31.51
N GLY A 208 -14.18 -27.15 31.38
CA GLY A 208 -14.85 -26.34 32.40
C GLY A 208 -14.54 -24.85 32.36
N GLY A 209 -15.43 -24.11 31.71
CA GLY A 209 -15.60 -22.69 32.04
C GLY A 209 -16.04 -22.56 33.50
N ASP A 210 -15.37 -21.69 34.24
CA ASP A 210 -15.92 -21.13 35.48
C ASP A 210 -15.33 -19.74 35.73
N ALA A 211 -16.24 -18.82 36.08
CA ALA A 211 -16.09 -17.37 36.19
C ALA A 211 -15.12 -16.86 37.29
N ARG A 212 -14.09 -17.64 37.66
CA ARG A 212 -13.10 -17.30 38.70
C ARG A 212 -11.81 -16.68 38.15
N SER A 213 -11.60 -16.69 36.84
CA SER A 213 -10.41 -16.12 36.17
C SER A 213 -10.37 -14.58 36.24
N SER A 214 -11.53 -13.93 36.15
CA SER A 214 -11.65 -12.46 36.24
C SER A 214 -11.30 -11.92 37.64
N ASP A 215 -11.74 -12.61 38.70
CA ASP A 215 -11.55 -12.18 40.09
C ASP A 215 -10.10 -12.42 40.59
N ALA A 216 -9.39 -13.39 40.01
CA ALA A 216 -7.97 -13.63 40.28
C ALA A 216 -7.05 -12.56 39.64
N LEU A 217 -7.42 -12.05 38.46
CA LEU A 217 -6.72 -10.93 37.81
C LEU A 217 -6.95 -9.61 38.56
N ALA A 218 -8.18 -9.37 39.06
CA ALA A 218 -8.49 -8.19 39.87
C ALA A 218 -7.75 -8.14 41.21
N ARG A 219 -7.47 -9.28 41.85
CA ARG A 219 -6.68 -9.35 43.10
C ARG A 219 -5.18 -9.19 42.89
N ARG A 220 -4.64 -9.58 41.73
CA ARG A 220 -3.22 -9.38 41.38
C ARG A 220 -2.88 -7.91 41.06
N LEU A 221 -3.84 -7.12 40.61
CA LEU A 221 -3.64 -5.67 40.39
C LEU A 221 -3.65 -4.86 41.70
N ARG A 222 -4.17 -5.40 42.81
CA ARG A 222 -4.21 -4.71 44.11
C ARG A 222 -3.02 -4.94 45.03
N THR A 223 -2.07 -5.79 44.67
CA THR A 223 -0.98 -6.22 45.57
C THR A 223 0.42 -5.81 45.12
N LEU A 224 0.55 -4.89 44.16
CA LEU A 224 1.85 -4.28 43.84
C LEU A 224 2.13 -3.09 44.77
N PRO A 225 3.23 -3.10 45.53
CA PRO A 225 3.62 -1.98 46.38
C PRO A 225 4.30 -0.89 45.52
N GLY A 226 3.94 0.37 45.75
CA GLY A 226 4.78 1.51 45.34
C GLY A 226 4.24 2.46 44.27
N LEU A 227 2.95 2.81 44.29
CA LEU A 227 2.47 4.02 43.63
C LEU A 227 2.00 5.02 44.71
N PRO A 228 2.67 6.17 44.89
CA PRO A 228 2.16 7.25 45.72
C PRO A 228 0.94 7.89 45.02
N LEU A 229 -0.08 8.20 45.82
CA LEU A 229 -1.17 9.12 45.47
C LEU A 229 -0.62 10.52 45.23
#